data_AF-A0A5D0S490-F1
#
_entry.id   AF-A0A5D0S490-F1
#
_cell.length_a   1.000
_cell.length_b   1.000
_cell.length_c   1.000
_cell.angle_alpha   90.00
_cell.angle_beta   90.00
_cell.angle_gamma   90.00
#
_symmetry.space_group_name_H-M   'P 1'
#
loop_
_entity.id
_entity.type
_entity.pdbx_description
1 polymer ?
#
loop_
_entity_poly.entity_id
_entity_poly.type
_entity_poly.pdbx_seq_one_letter_code
_entity_poly.pdbx_strand_id
1 'polypeptide(L)'
;MFHICSHASNVDSMTEFAPIPDDWPRPPSCLPNIRLDEPPNGARIRVAGLVLVRQRPGTARGVIFLTLEDETGVVNVIVWKKLYERFRRAVISGRCLAVTGRLQREGGITHVIAEEIEDISWMLDDLLRPERLLPG
;
A
#
# COMPACT_ATOMS: atom_id res chain seq x y z
N MET A 1 46.38 11.24 1.26
CA MET A 1 47.13 12.42 1.72
C MET A 1 46.66 13.60 0.88
N PHE A 2 45.99 14.65 1.35
CA PHE A 2 45.87 15.22 2.68
C PHE A 2 44.45 15.72 2.92
N HIS A 3 44.08 15.68 4.20
CA HIS A 3 42.87 16.18 4.81
C HIS A 3 43.12 17.63 5.24
N ILE A 4 42.13 18.54 5.15
CA ILE A 4 41.93 19.58 6.16
C ILE A 4 40.42 19.79 6.35
N CYS A 5 39.97 19.65 7.61
CA CYS A 5 38.69 20.09 8.17
C CYS A 5 38.50 21.62 7.99
N SER A 6 37.43 22.33 8.33
CA SER A 6 36.39 22.20 9.34
C SER A 6 35.40 23.33 9.05
N HIS A 7 34.10 23.12 9.25
CA HIS A 7 33.30 23.95 10.16
C HIS A 7 31.96 23.25 10.38
N ALA A 8 31.85 22.66 11.56
CA ALA A 8 30.61 22.18 12.13
C ALA A 8 29.62 23.34 12.33
N SER A 9 28.35 23.05 12.12
CA SER A 9 27.26 23.70 12.84
C SER A 9 26.27 22.60 13.20
N ASN A 10 26.31 22.23 14.48
CA ASN A 10 25.43 21.30 15.14
C ASN A 10 23.95 21.60 14.86
N VAL A 11 23.22 20.55 14.52
CA VAL A 11 21.94 20.23 15.15
C VAL A 11 21.92 18.72 15.39
N ASP A 12 22.58 18.30 16.47
CA ASP A 12 22.23 17.06 17.15
C ASP A 12 20.87 17.29 17.81
N SER A 13 19.83 16.72 17.22
CA SER A 13 18.58 16.43 17.94
C SER A 13 18.31 14.95 17.77
N MET A 14 18.54 14.23 18.87
CA MET A 14 18.32 12.81 19.07
C MET A 14 16.95 12.37 18.56
N THR A 15 16.93 11.53 17.52
CA THR A 15 15.94 10.47 17.43
C THR A 15 16.74 9.19 17.31
N GLU A 16 16.92 8.49 18.45
CA GLU A 16 17.19 7.06 18.40
C GLU A 16 16.13 6.47 17.46
N PHE A 17 16.56 5.94 16.32
CA PHE A 17 15.68 5.10 15.51
C PHE A 17 15.37 3.90 16.40
N ALA A 18 14.22 3.95 17.07
CA ALA A 18 13.66 2.75 17.67
C ALA A 18 13.75 1.64 16.63
N PRO A 19 14.23 0.43 16.99
CA PRO A 19 14.26 -0.68 16.05
C PRO A 19 12.86 -0.77 15.46
N ILE A 20 12.79 -0.74 14.12
CA ILE A 20 11.54 -0.94 13.40
C ILE A 20 10.86 -2.17 14.03
N PRO A 21 9.66 -2.01 14.64
CA PRO A 21 8.99 -3.13 15.26
C PRO A 21 8.80 -4.25 14.23
N ASP A 22 9.27 -5.47 14.51
CA ASP A 22 9.04 -6.61 13.61
C ASP A 22 7.64 -7.25 13.81
N ASP A 23 6.73 -6.51 14.45
CA ASP A 23 5.37 -6.93 14.78
C ASP A 23 4.32 -6.45 13.76
N TRP A 24 4.76 -5.86 12.64
CA TRP A 24 3.86 -5.40 11.60
C TRP A 24 3.09 -6.59 10.95
N PRO A 25 1.80 -6.42 10.62
CA PRO A 25 0.98 -7.46 10.00
C PRO A 25 1.55 -8.03 8.69
N ARG A 26 1.67 -9.36 8.62
CA ARG A 26 2.07 -10.09 7.41
C ARG A 26 0.87 -10.74 6.73
N PRO A 27 0.89 -10.95 5.39
CA PRO A 27 -0.15 -11.71 4.71
C PRO A 27 -0.41 -13.06 5.43
N PRO A 28 -1.68 -13.45 5.64
CA PRO A 28 -2.90 -12.89 5.05
C PRO A 28 -3.47 -11.65 5.75
N SER A 29 -2.88 -11.19 6.86
CA SER A 29 -3.34 -9.99 7.56
C SER A 29 -3.00 -8.72 6.79
N CYS A 30 -3.91 -7.76 6.78
CA CYS A 30 -3.69 -6.45 6.16
C CYS A 30 -2.89 -5.54 7.10
N LEU A 31 -1.90 -4.84 6.52
CA LEU A 31 -1.18 -3.73 7.11
C LEU A 31 -1.97 -2.44 6.87
N PRO A 32 -2.34 -1.70 7.92
CA PRO A 32 -2.97 -0.37 7.79
C PRO A 32 -2.04 0.64 7.12
N ASN A 33 -2.60 1.60 6.38
CA ASN A 33 -1.79 2.57 5.62
C ASN A 33 -0.85 3.40 6.51
N ILE A 34 -1.25 3.77 7.73
CA ILE A 34 -0.40 4.50 8.70
C ILE A 34 0.87 3.75 9.09
N ARG A 35 0.90 2.42 8.95
CA ARG A 35 2.05 1.57 9.30
C ARG A 35 2.92 1.22 8.09
N LEU A 36 2.67 1.80 6.91
CA LEU A 36 3.42 1.46 5.69
C LEU A 36 4.91 1.78 5.75
N ASP A 37 5.36 2.63 6.69
CA ASP A 37 6.78 2.95 6.87
C ASP A 37 7.55 1.92 7.71
N GLU A 38 6.84 1.01 8.39
CA GLU A 38 7.49 0.01 9.25
C GLU A 38 8.16 -1.10 8.43
N PRO A 39 7.50 -1.81 7.50
CA PRO A 39 8.16 -2.95 6.85
C PRO A 39 9.33 -2.49 5.96
N PRO A 40 10.43 -3.26 5.87
CA PRO A 40 11.56 -2.89 5.03
C PRO A 40 11.18 -2.84 3.55
N ASN A 41 11.95 -2.09 2.74
CA ASN A 41 11.74 -2.06 1.29
C ASN A 41 11.83 -3.49 0.70
N GLY A 42 10.92 -3.85 -0.21
CA GLY A 42 10.80 -5.20 -0.76
C GLY A 42 10.02 -6.20 0.10
N ALA A 43 9.62 -5.83 1.32
CA ALA A 43 8.77 -6.66 2.18
C ALA A 43 7.45 -7.00 1.48
N ARG A 44 7.02 -8.25 1.64
CA ARG A 44 5.72 -8.71 1.14
C ARG A 44 4.66 -8.38 2.17
N ILE A 45 3.71 -7.53 1.80
CA ILE A 45 2.61 -7.06 2.66
C ILE A 45 1.27 -7.34 2.01
N ARG A 46 0.19 -7.14 2.77
CA ARG A 46 -1.16 -7.06 2.23
C ARG A 46 -1.78 -5.75 2.69
N VAL A 47 -2.48 -5.06 1.80
CA VAL A 47 -3.26 -3.86 2.11
C VAL A 47 -4.70 -4.11 1.67
N ALA A 48 -5.66 -3.45 2.28
CA ALA A 48 -7.05 -3.47 1.84
C ALA A 48 -7.63 -2.07 1.91
N GLY A 49 -8.49 -1.72 0.94
CA GLY A 49 -9.09 -0.40 0.93
C GLY A 49 -10.05 -0.18 -0.23
N LEU A 50 -10.80 0.92 -0.13
CA LEU A 50 -11.68 1.43 -1.17
C LEU A 50 -10.85 1.91 -2.36
N VAL A 51 -11.28 1.58 -3.57
CA VAL A 51 -10.56 2.04 -4.77
C VAL A 51 -11.00 3.45 -5.14
N LEU A 52 -10.10 4.42 -4.95
CA LEU A 52 -10.34 5.81 -5.28
C LEU A 52 -10.06 6.12 -6.75
N VAL A 53 -8.91 5.68 -7.23
CA VAL A 53 -8.38 6.07 -8.54
C VAL A 53 -7.88 4.86 -9.30
N ARG A 54 -8.14 4.86 -10.61
CA ARG A 54 -7.57 3.92 -11.59
C ARG A 54 -6.95 4.73 -12.71
N GLN A 55 -5.64 4.60 -12.89
CA GLN A 55 -4.94 5.26 -13.98
C GLN A 55 -4.24 4.22 -14.85
N ARG A 56 -4.38 4.40 -16.16
CA ARG A 56 -3.66 3.62 -17.16
C ARG A 56 -2.98 4.59 -18.13
N PRO A 57 -1.82 5.14 -17.77
CA PRO A 57 -1.12 6.10 -18.62
C PRO A 57 -0.82 5.48 -19.99
N GLY A 58 -1.11 6.20 -21.08
CA GLY A 58 -0.90 5.69 -22.44
C GLY A 58 0.55 5.34 -22.76
N THR A 59 1.51 5.93 -22.02
CA THR A 59 2.95 5.74 -22.18
C THR A 59 3.52 4.60 -21.31
N ALA A 60 2.78 4.14 -20.29
CA ALA A 60 3.25 3.12 -19.37
C ALA A 60 2.83 1.74 -19.87
N ARG A 61 3.76 1.02 -20.54
CA ARG A 61 3.66 -0.30 -21.21
C ARG A 61 2.73 -1.35 -20.55
N GLY A 62 1.42 -1.11 -20.54
CA GLY A 62 0.43 -1.97 -19.89
C GLY A 62 0.41 -1.92 -18.36
N VAL A 63 0.89 -0.83 -17.73
CA VAL A 63 0.84 -0.64 -16.27
C VAL A 63 -0.47 0.03 -15.88
N ILE A 64 -1.05 -0.42 -14.78
CA ILE A 64 -2.20 0.23 -14.13
C ILE A 64 -1.77 0.67 -12.74
N PHE A 65 -2.15 1.89 -12.38
CA PHE A 65 -2.00 2.44 -11.04
C PHE A 65 -3.36 2.45 -10.37
N LEU A 66 -3.43 1.91 -9.16
CA LEU A 66 -4.60 2.01 -8.27
C LEU A 66 -4.22 2.85 -7.06
N THR A 67 -5.16 3.64 -6.57
CA THR A 67 -5.06 4.26 -5.24
C THR A 67 -6.14 3.64 -4.37
N LEU A 68 -5.72 3.01 -3.27
CA LEU A 68 -6.62 2.44 -2.27
C LEU A 68 -6.64 3.34 -1.03
N GLU A 69 -7.79 3.48 -0.39
CA GLU A 69 -7.97 4.23 0.85
C GLU A 69 -8.49 3.32 1.96
N ASP A 70 -7.89 3.46 3.14
CA ASP A 70 -8.47 3.04 4.42
C ASP A 70 -8.63 4.28 5.32
N GLU A 71 -9.18 4.13 6.52
CA GLU A 71 -9.42 5.24 7.44
C GLU A 71 -8.13 5.96 7.90
N THR A 72 -6.96 5.37 7.64
CA THR A 72 -5.66 5.86 8.09
C THR A 72 -4.86 6.54 6.97
N GLY A 73 -5.31 6.47 5.72
CA GLY A 73 -4.70 7.16 4.58
C GLY A 73 -4.87 6.41 3.27
N VAL A 74 -3.94 6.65 2.33
CA VAL A 74 -3.97 6.06 1.00
C VAL A 74 -2.69 5.28 0.67
N VAL A 75 -2.83 4.26 -0.18
CA VAL A 75 -1.70 3.50 -0.73
C VAL A 75 -1.80 3.40 -2.24
N ASN A 76 -0.66 3.63 -2.90
CA ASN A 76 -0.55 3.51 -4.36
C ASN A 76 -0.10 2.10 -4.72
N VAL A 77 -0.90 1.41 -5.52
CA VAL A 77 -0.64 0.04 -6.00
C VAL A 77 -0.29 0.07 -7.47
N ILE A 78 0.80 -0.59 -7.84
CA ILE A 78 1.23 -0.78 -9.22
C ILE A 78 0.85 -2.20 -9.67
N VAL A 79 0.05 -2.29 -10.73
CA VAL A 79 -0.41 -3.54 -11.32
C VAL A 79 0.19 -3.67 -12.72
N TRP A 80 1.11 -4.61 -12.88
CA TRP A 80 1.71 -4.92 -14.18
C TRP A 80 0.76 -5.67 -15.09
N LYS A 81 0.95 -5.54 -16.41
CA LYS A 81 0.10 -6.13 -17.46
C LYS A 81 -0.28 -7.59 -17.20
N LYS A 82 0.72 -8.44 -16.91
CA LYS A 82 0.50 -9.89 -16.68
C LYS A 82 -0.44 -10.14 -15.49
N LEU A 83 -0.32 -9.34 -14.43
CA LEU A 83 -1.17 -9.46 -13.26
C LEU A 83 -2.57 -8.93 -13.53
N TYR A 84 -2.68 -7.79 -14.20
CA TYR A 84 -3.96 -7.25 -14.66
C TYR A 84 -4.72 -8.25 -15.53
N GLU A 85 -4.05 -8.93 -16.47
CA GLU A 85 -4.69 -9.94 -17.31
C GLU A 85 -5.28 -11.09 -16.50
N ARG A 86 -4.59 -11.50 -15.42
CA ARG A 86 -5.07 -12.54 -14.49
C ARG A 86 -6.22 -12.07 -13.60
N PHE A 87 -6.17 -10.84 -13.09
CA PHE A 87 -7.12 -10.30 -12.11
C PHE A 87 -8.02 -9.21 -12.71
N ARG A 88 -8.31 -9.30 -14.02
CA ARG A 88 -8.95 -8.23 -14.81
C ARG A 88 -10.25 -7.72 -14.20
N ARG A 89 -11.12 -8.62 -13.76
CA ARG A 89 -12.42 -8.26 -13.17
C ARG A 89 -12.23 -7.41 -11.91
N ALA A 90 -11.43 -7.90 -10.95
CA ALA A 90 -11.15 -7.17 -9.71
C ALA A 90 -10.57 -5.78 -9.98
N VAL A 91 -9.56 -5.70 -10.86
CA VAL A 91 -8.89 -4.43 -11.18
C VAL A 91 -9.85 -3.42 -11.84
N ILE A 92 -10.74 -3.86 -12.74
CA ILE A 92 -11.66 -2.96 -13.45
C ILE A 92 -12.85 -2.54 -12.57
N SER A 93 -13.50 -3.49 -11.89
CA SER A 93 -14.81 -3.27 -11.28
C SER A 93 -14.84 -3.26 -9.75
N GLY A 94 -13.79 -3.76 -9.08
CA GLY A 94 -13.81 -3.90 -7.61
C GLY A 94 -13.90 -2.55 -6.91
N ARG A 95 -14.89 -2.35 -6.04
CA ARG A 95 -15.04 -1.11 -5.24
C ARG A 95 -14.14 -1.13 -4.02
N CYS A 96 -13.89 -2.31 -3.45
CA CYS A 96 -12.95 -2.54 -2.37
C CYS A 96 -12.03 -3.69 -2.76
N LEU A 97 -10.73 -3.51 -2.60
CA LEU A 97 -9.73 -4.50 -2.98
C LEU A 97 -8.84 -4.83 -1.80
N ALA A 98 -8.45 -6.09 -1.70
CA ALA A 98 -7.30 -6.50 -0.92
C ALA A 98 -6.16 -6.90 -1.86
N VAL A 99 -4.99 -6.32 -1.64
CA VAL A 99 -3.83 -6.50 -2.52
C VAL A 99 -2.67 -7.03 -1.69
N THR A 100 -2.15 -8.18 -2.08
CA THR A 100 -0.87 -8.68 -1.58
C THR A 100 0.21 -8.33 -2.60
N GLY A 101 1.32 -7.77 -2.12
CA GLY A 101 2.38 -7.27 -2.99
C GLY A 101 3.63 -6.91 -2.22
N ARG A 102 4.61 -6.33 -2.92
CA ARG A 102 5.87 -5.90 -2.33
C ARG A 102 5.94 -4.39 -2.20
N LEU A 103 6.39 -3.92 -1.04
CA LEU A 103 6.69 -2.51 -0.86
C LEU A 103 7.87 -2.08 -1.75
N GLN A 104 7.71 -0.94 -2.41
CA GLN A 104 8.77 -0.24 -3.14
C GLN A 104 8.77 1.21 -2.70
N ARG A 105 9.91 1.68 -2.19
CA ARG A 105 10.14 3.09 -1.86
C ARG A 105 11.10 3.71 -2.86
N GLU A 106 10.65 4.75 -3.55
CA GLU A 106 11.45 5.45 -4.56
C GLU A 106 11.07 6.93 -4.56
N GLY A 107 12.06 7.83 -4.50
CA GLY A 107 11.82 9.27 -4.54
C GLY A 107 10.93 9.82 -3.42
N GLY A 108 10.91 9.16 -2.25
CA GLY A 108 10.05 9.53 -1.12
C GLY A 108 8.59 9.06 -1.25
N ILE A 109 8.26 8.29 -2.29
CA ILE A 109 6.92 7.73 -2.50
C ILE A 109 6.96 6.22 -2.23
N THR A 110 5.98 5.76 -1.46
CA THR A 110 5.76 4.33 -1.17
C THR A 110 4.70 3.76 -2.11
N HIS A 111 5.05 2.67 -2.80
CA HIS A 111 4.17 1.90 -3.68
C HIS A 111 4.09 0.45 -3.23
N VAL A 112 2.98 -0.21 -3.54
CA VAL A 112 2.86 -1.67 -3.46
C VAL A 112 2.84 -2.24 -4.86
N ILE A 113 3.86 -3.01 -5.21
CA ILE A 113 3.90 -3.78 -6.45
C ILE A 113 3.05 -5.03 -6.26
N ALA A 114 1.88 -5.07 -6.90
CA ALA A 114 0.92 -6.13 -6.69
C ALA A 114 1.45 -7.49 -7.17
N GLU A 115 1.10 -8.54 -6.43
CA GLU A 115 1.35 -9.97 -6.76
C GLU A 115 0.05 -10.77 -6.77
N GLU A 116 -0.91 -10.41 -5.91
CA GLU A 116 -2.25 -11.00 -5.83
C GLU A 116 -3.28 -9.90 -5.54
N ILE A 117 -4.46 -10.00 -6.16
CA ILE A 117 -5.53 -9.03 -6.01
C ILE A 117 -6.84 -9.79 -5.77
N GLU A 118 -7.55 -9.40 -4.72
CA GLU A 118 -8.84 -9.94 -4.36
C GLU A 118 -9.90 -8.83 -4.38
N ASP A 119 -11.03 -9.12 -5.03
CA ASP A 119 -12.21 -8.26 -4.97
C ASP A 119 -13.01 -8.58 -3.70
N ILE A 120 -12.89 -7.70 -2.71
CA ILE A 120 -13.59 -7.81 -1.43
C ILE A 120 -14.79 -6.86 -1.35
N SER A 121 -15.31 -6.41 -2.51
CA SER A 121 -16.46 -5.49 -2.56
C SER A 121 -17.72 -6.06 -1.90
N TRP A 122 -17.82 -7.39 -1.77
CA TRP A 122 -18.90 -8.04 -1.04
C TRP A 122 -18.97 -7.60 0.42
N MET A 123 -17.84 -7.20 1.03
CA MET A 123 -17.82 -6.66 2.40
C MET A 123 -18.59 -5.34 2.50
N LEU A 124 -18.59 -4.53 1.44
CA LEU A 124 -19.38 -3.30 1.38
C LEU A 124 -20.87 -3.60 1.26
N ASP A 125 -21.23 -4.61 0.47
CA ASP A 125 -22.63 -5.03 0.31
C ASP A 125 -23.21 -5.55 1.64
N ASP A 126 -22.34 -6.17 2.45
CA ASP A 126 -22.66 -6.70 3.77
C ASP A 126 -22.93 -5.59 4.81
N LEU A 127 -22.32 -4.41 4.66
CA LEU A 127 -22.62 -3.22 5.49
C LEU A 127 -24.01 -2.64 5.23
N LEU A 128 -24.55 -2.84 4.02
CA LEU A 128 -25.86 -2.33 3.62
C LEU A 128 -27.01 -3.26 4.02
N ARG A 129 -26.71 -4.42 4.63
CA ARG A 129 -27.73 -5.38 5.06
C ARG A 129 -28.49 -4.84 6.28
N PRO A 130 -29.85 -4.78 6.22
CA PRO A 130 -30.67 -4.22 7.29
C PRO A 130 -30.42 -4.86 8.67
N GLU A 131 -30.12 -6.15 8.72
CA GLU A 131 -29.92 -6.92 9.95
C GLU A 131 -28.69 -6.46 10.75
N ARG A 132 -27.78 -5.69 10.13
CA ARG A 132 -26.59 -5.11 10.77
C ARG A 132 -26.79 -3.68 11.25
N LEU A 133 -27.83 -3.01 10.78
CA LEU A 133 -28.12 -1.60 11.06
C LEU A 133 -29.14 -1.43 12.19
N LEU A 134 -29.71 -2.53 12.70
CA LEU A 134 -30.59 -2.52 13.86
C LEU A 134 -29.84 -3.13 15.06
N PRO A 135 -29.72 -2.43 16.20
CA PRO A 135 -29.31 -3.08 17.43
C PRO A 135 -30.39 -4.10 17.82
N GLY A 136 -29.97 -5.35 18.03
CA GLY A 136 -30.80 -6.37 18.67
C GLY A 136 -31.05 -6.07 20.14
#